data_AF-A0A1I8NSU9-F1
#
_entry.id   AF-A0A1I8NSU9-F1
#
_cell.length_a   1.000
_cell.length_b   1.000
_cell.length_c   1.000
_cell.angle_alpha   90.00
_cell.angle_beta   90.00
_cell.angle_gamma   90.00
#
_symmetry.space_group_name_H-M   'P 1'
#
loop_
_entity.id
_entity.type
_entity.pdbx_description
1 polymer ?
#
loop_
_entity_poly.entity_id
_entity_poly.type
_entity_poly.pdbx_seq_one_letter_code
_entity_poly.pdbx_strand_id
1 'polypeptide(L)'
;MESSTTLIFKNIPKQINNLEELLNNLHIPPKEIKPFGRRRALIYFNSSSDADNALEKISQLEFGGKLANVSIFVKDRLQLKNTNDCLPKPLKKSHKGVQTHLNARCATMASVELQQINKQLGLMDTIYVDGGQSQNSSSSTKSGKSKLSQQTYDYVIAVDFEATCWENQAPPKWRESEIIEFPAVLVNLKTGKIEAEFHKYIMPIESPKLSAYCTELTGITQKTVDTGIPLQTALMMFQEWLRKELRVRHLTLPKMSKDNKSGNCAFVTWTDWDLGICLNKECTRKRLKKPPYFNQWIDMRAIYREWYKYKPINFLDALTHVGLEFEGKQHSGIDDARNLSHLTYKLVNDGATLAITKDLTPFQLNLNCVL
;
A
#
# COMPACT_ATOMS: atom_id res chain seq x y z
N MET A 1 19.01 19.52 17.78
CA MET A 1 19.04 18.07 17.51
C MET A 1 18.84 17.40 18.86
N GLU A 2 17.70 16.75 19.09
CA GLU A 2 17.47 16.03 20.34
C GLU A 2 18.38 14.80 20.37
N SER A 3 19.18 14.70 21.42
CA SER A 3 20.08 13.58 21.70
C SER A 3 19.26 12.37 22.15
N SER A 4 19.04 11.41 21.25
CA SER A 4 18.38 10.15 21.59
C SER A 4 19.39 9.12 22.08
N THR A 5 19.00 8.35 23.09
CA THR A 5 19.80 7.26 23.67
C THR A 5 19.44 5.89 23.10
N THR A 6 18.60 5.84 22.07
CA THR A 6 18.06 4.58 21.51
C THR A 6 18.33 4.49 20.02
N LEU A 7 18.86 3.35 19.59
CA LEU A 7 18.98 2.99 18.17
C LEU A 7 17.96 1.91 17.81
N ILE A 8 17.53 1.92 16.56
CA ILE A 8 16.79 0.81 15.95
C ILE A 8 17.65 0.14 14.88
N PHE A 9 17.92 -1.16 15.06
CA PHE A 9 18.54 -1.99 14.04
C PHE A 9 17.43 -2.65 13.22
N LYS A 10 17.27 -2.24 11.96
CA LYS A 10 16.26 -2.71 11.00
C LYS A 10 16.84 -3.81 10.11
N ASN A 11 16.00 -4.73 9.66
CA ASN A 11 16.34 -5.78 8.69
C ASN A 11 17.59 -6.61 9.08
N ILE A 12 17.69 -7.01 10.35
CA ILE A 12 18.82 -7.77 10.89
C ILE A 12 19.11 -8.99 9.98
N PRO A 13 20.32 -9.11 9.40
CA PRO A 13 20.70 -10.19 8.50
C PRO A 13 20.46 -11.59 9.07
N LYS A 14 20.22 -12.57 8.18
CA LYS A 14 19.93 -13.95 8.59
C LYS A 14 21.07 -14.61 9.35
N GLN A 15 22.29 -14.20 9.06
CA GLN A 15 23.53 -14.69 9.65
C GLN A 15 23.73 -14.22 11.10
N ILE A 16 23.08 -13.13 11.50
CA ILE A 16 23.15 -12.61 12.87
C ILE A 16 22.05 -13.31 13.68
N ASN A 17 22.46 -14.34 14.40
CA ASN A 17 21.58 -15.14 15.26
C ASN A 17 21.51 -14.59 16.69
N ASN A 18 22.58 -13.93 17.14
CA ASN A 18 22.67 -13.28 18.44
C ASN A 18 23.19 -11.85 18.27
N LEU A 19 22.36 -10.85 18.58
CA LEU A 19 22.74 -9.45 18.46
C LEU A 19 23.65 -9.00 19.61
N GLU A 20 23.54 -9.58 20.81
CA GLU A 20 24.43 -9.28 21.94
C GLU A 20 25.86 -9.70 21.62
N GLU A 21 26.04 -10.87 21.02
CA GLU A 21 27.35 -11.38 20.61
C GLU A 21 28.02 -10.44 19.57
N LEU A 22 27.26 -9.95 18.59
CA LEU A 22 27.76 -8.97 17.62
C LEU A 22 28.22 -7.68 18.30
N LEU A 23 27.42 -7.13 19.22
CA LEU A 23 27.76 -5.88 19.90
C LEU A 23 28.98 -6.05 20.82
N ASN A 24 29.10 -7.21 21.49
CA ASN A 24 30.26 -7.56 22.29
C ASN A 24 31.54 -7.61 21.44
N ASN A 25 31.49 -8.25 20.27
CA ASN A 25 32.63 -8.31 19.34
C ASN A 25 33.07 -6.92 18.83
N LEU A 26 32.13 -5.97 18.76
CA LEU A 26 32.40 -4.59 18.35
C LEU A 26 32.76 -3.66 19.51
N HIS A 27 32.84 -4.20 20.74
CA HIS A 27 33.06 -3.45 21.97
C HIS A 27 32.05 -2.31 22.13
N ILE A 28 30.78 -2.60 21.84
CA ILE A 28 29.65 -1.70 22.01
C ILE A 28 28.85 -2.21 23.20
N PRO A 29 28.88 -1.56 24.38
CA PRO A 29 28.12 -2.01 25.54
C PRO A 29 26.70 -1.44 25.53
N PRO A 30 25.67 -2.21 25.10
CA PRO A 30 24.29 -1.75 25.24
C PRO A 30 23.88 -1.78 26.72
N LYS A 31 23.00 -0.85 27.11
CA LYS A 31 22.27 -0.93 28.38
C LYS A 31 21.24 -2.06 28.35
N GLU A 32 20.51 -2.15 27.24
CA GLU A 32 19.44 -3.12 27.06
C GLU A 32 19.20 -3.34 25.56
N ILE A 33 18.82 -4.56 25.16
CA ILE A 33 18.38 -4.87 23.80
C ILE A 33 16.97 -5.44 23.87
N LYS A 34 16.02 -4.89 23.10
CA LYS A 34 14.66 -5.43 22.99
C LYS A 34 14.34 -5.82 21.55
N PRO A 35 13.74 -7.00 21.31
CA PRO A 35 13.20 -7.32 20.00
C PRO A 35 12.10 -6.31 19.63
N PHE A 36 12.05 -5.90 18.36
CA PHE A 36 11.11 -4.88 17.88
C PHE A 36 10.45 -5.32 16.56
N GLY A 37 9.58 -6.32 16.65
CA GLY A 37 9.00 -6.97 15.48
C GLY A 37 9.98 -7.89 14.75
N ARG A 38 9.65 -8.27 13.51
CA ARG A 38 10.41 -9.30 12.77
C ARG A 38 11.77 -8.76 12.31
N ARG A 39 12.86 -9.39 12.75
CA ARG A 39 14.24 -9.06 12.35
C ARG A 39 14.59 -7.58 12.61
N ARG A 40 14.14 -7.03 13.73
CA ARG A 40 14.57 -5.71 14.21
C ARG A 40 14.74 -5.74 15.72
N ALA A 41 15.56 -4.84 16.23
CA ALA A 41 15.78 -4.67 17.66
C ALA A 41 15.96 -3.19 18.00
N LEU A 42 15.50 -2.80 19.20
CA LEU A 42 15.85 -1.54 19.84
C LEU A 42 17.06 -1.78 20.75
N ILE A 43 18.07 -0.92 20.62
CA ILE A 43 19.30 -0.96 21.41
C ILE A 43 19.34 0.32 22.22
N TYR A 44 19.29 0.18 23.55
CA TYR A 44 19.29 1.27 24.49
C TYR A 44 20.70 1.51 25.02
N PHE A 45 21.10 2.77 25.15
CA PHE A 45 22.39 3.19 25.67
C PHE A 45 22.25 4.07 26.91
N ASN A 46 23.32 4.19 27.69
CA ASN A 46 23.34 5.03 28.89
C ASN A 46 23.46 6.52 28.56
N SER A 47 24.07 6.86 27.42
CA SER A 47 24.21 8.23 26.94
C SER A 47 23.96 8.34 25.44
N SER A 48 23.69 9.55 24.94
CA SER A 48 23.58 9.79 23.49
C SER A 48 24.92 9.66 22.78
N SER A 49 26.02 10.01 23.45
CA SER A 49 27.37 9.82 22.92
C SER A 49 27.66 8.33 22.63
N ASP A 50 27.22 7.43 23.51
CA ASP A 50 27.36 5.99 23.29
C ASP A 50 26.49 5.50 22.13
N ALA A 51 25.28 6.05 22.00
CA ALA A 51 24.39 5.74 20.89
C ALA A 51 24.95 6.23 19.54
N ASP A 52 25.54 7.43 19.50
CA ASP A 52 26.15 7.98 18.29
C ASP A 52 27.39 7.17 17.86
N ASN A 53 28.25 6.81 18.82
CA ASN A 53 29.44 5.98 18.55
C ASN A 53 29.04 4.57 18.09
N ALA A 54 28.01 3.98 18.71
CA ALA A 54 27.45 2.72 18.27
C ALA A 54 26.83 2.80 16.86
N LEU A 55 26.13 3.89 16.54
CA LEU A 55 25.54 4.12 15.23
C LEU A 55 26.62 4.17 14.14
N GLU A 56 27.69 4.92 14.38
CA GLU A 56 28.82 5.02 13.46
C GLU A 56 29.44 3.65 13.18
N LYS A 57 29.75 2.88 14.23
CA LYS A 57 30.35 1.54 14.10
C LYS A 57 29.43 0.53 13.41
N ILE A 58 28.16 0.47 13.82
CA ILE A 58 27.21 -0.52 13.28
C ILE A 58 26.88 -0.20 11.82
N SER A 59 26.74 1.08 11.45
CA SER A 59 26.38 1.51 10.09
C SER A 59 27.42 1.13 9.01
N GLN A 60 28.66 0.87 9.42
CA GLN A 60 29.76 0.47 8.54
C GLN A 60 29.85 -1.05 8.31
N LEU A 61 29.08 -1.86 9.04
CA LEU A 61 29.13 -3.32 8.89
C LEU A 61 28.45 -3.74 7.60
N GLU A 62 29.08 -4.68 6.88
CA GLU A 62 28.55 -5.22 5.65
C GLU A 62 28.14 -6.70 5.80
N PHE A 63 26.93 -7.03 5.35
CA PHE A 63 26.38 -8.38 5.38
C PHE A 63 25.85 -8.75 4.00
N GLY A 64 26.56 -9.63 3.29
CA GLY A 64 26.14 -10.13 1.98
C GLY A 64 25.96 -9.03 0.92
N GLY A 65 26.91 -8.09 0.83
CA GLY A 65 26.89 -7.02 -0.15
C GLY A 65 26.08 -5.77 0.25
N LYS A 66 25.63 -5.67 1.51
CA LYS A 66 24.76 -4.59 1.98
C LYS A 66 25.18 -4.10 3.36
N LEU A 67 25.20 -2.79 3.55
CA LEU A 67 25.46 -2.16 4.85
C LEU A 67 24.33 -2.43 5.86
N ALA A 68 24.69 -2.44 7.13
CA ALA A 68 23.73 -2.60 8.22
C ALA A 68 22.76 -1.42 8.29
N ASN A 69 21.48 -1.72 8.44
CA ASN A 69 20.43 -0.72 8.49
C ASN A 69 20.14 -0.36 9.95
N VAL A 70 20.89 0.61 10.48
CA VAL A 70 20.72 1.13 11.83
C VAL A 70 20.43 2.63 11.78
N SER A 71 19.57 3.13 12.67
CA SER A 71 19.22 4.55 12.75
C SER A 71 18.83 4.94 14.17
N ILE A 72 18.93 6.23 14.49
CA ILE A 72 18.40 6.77 15.76
C ILE A 72 16.89 6.51 15.84
N PHE A 73 16.43 6.06 17.00
CA PHE A 73 15.02 5.87 17.32
C PHE A 73 14.52 7.03 18.17
N VAL A 74 13.51 7.74 17.68
CA VAL A 74 12.81 8.79 18.43
C VAL A 74 11.39 8.29 18.69
N LYS A 75 11.01 8.19 19.96
CA LYS A 75 9.63 7.89 20.34
C LYS A 75 8.88 9.23 20.31
N ASP A 76 7.96 9.41 19.37
CA ASP A 76 7.14 10.61 19.27
C ASP A 76 6.55 10.97 20.63
N ARG A 77 7.03 12.06 21.23
CA ARG A 77 6.33 12.72 22.33
C ARG A 77 5.31 13.64 21.70
N LEU A 78 4.06 13.20 21.69
CA LEU A 78 2.92 14.09 21.73
C LEU A 78 3.08 15.03 22.93
N GLN A 79 3.48 16.27 22.69
CA GLN A 79 3.18 17.39 23.59
C GLN A 79 2.66 18.59 22.79
N LEU A 80 1.35 18.78 22.89
CA LEU A 80 0.65 20.03 22.70
C LEU A 80 1.42 21.19 23.35
N LYS A 81 1.81 22.20 22.56
CA LYS A 81 1.81 23.58 23.02
C LYS A 81 1.23 24.48 21.94
N ASN A 82 -0.04 24.82 22.16
CA ASN A 82 -0.66 26.02 21.63
C ASN A 82 0.15 27.24 22.08
N THR A 83 0.63 28.04 21.13
CA THR A 83 0.69 29.50 21.27
C THR A 83 0.47 30.11 19.89
N ASN A 84 -0.70 30.73 19.74
CA ASN A 84 -0.96 31.75 18.74
C ASN A 84 0.10 32.85 18.87
N ASP A 85 0.69 33.29 17.75
CA ASP A 85 0.94 34.72 17.53
C ASP A 85 1.13 35.05 16.05
N CYS A 86 0.62 36.23 15.70
CA CYS A 86 0.36 36.74 14.37
C CYS A 86 1.61 37.07 13.51
N LEU A 87 1.44 36.88 12.20
CA LEU A 87 1.96 37.59 10.99
C LEU A 87 2.89 38.81 11.20
N PRO A 88 3.83 39.13 10.24
CA PRO A 88 3.52 39.22 8.80
C PRO A 88 4.66 38.90 7.77
N LYS A 89 4.25 38.55 6.53
CA LYS A 89 4.99 38.77 5.24
C LYS A 89 4.90 40.28 4.89
N PRO A 90 5.76 40.93 4.06
CA PRO A 90 6.29 40.43 2.76
C PRO A 90 7.66 41.00 2.29
N LEU A 91 8.17 40.58 1.12
CA LEU A 91 8.54 41.47 -0.02
C LEU A 91 9.21 40.73 -1.21
N LYS A 92 9.03 41.35 -2.39
CA LYS A 92 9.24 40.86 -3.78
C LYS A 92 10.66 41.08 -4.35
N LYS A 93 10.87 40.44 -5.52
CA LYS A 93 11.73 40.76 -6.72
C LYS A 93 12.93 39.82 -6.88
N SER A 94 13.47 39.46 -8.06
CA SER A 94 13.13 39.52 -9.50
C SER A 94 14.30 38.84 -10.28
N HIS A 95 14.08 38.50 -11.56
CA HIS A 95 15.03 38.24 -12.70
C HIS A 95 14.91 36.83 -13.30
N LYS A 96 14.37 36.62 -14.52
CA LYS A 96 14.82 36.90 -15.91
C LYS A 96 15.92 35.95 -16.44
N GLY A 97 15.61 35.31 -17.59
CA GLY A 97 16.52 34.61 -18.53
C GLY A 97 16.79 33.17 -18.13
N VAL A 98 16.68 32.14 -18.97
CA VAL A 98 17.23 32.03 -20.33
C VAL A 98 16.43 30.97 -21.13
N GLN A 99 16.14 31.28 -22.39
CA GLN A 99 15.72 30.34 -23.42
C GLN A 99 16.92 29.52 -23.91
N THR A 100 16.75 28.22 -24.07
CA THR A 100 17.52 27.43 -25.04
C THR A 100 16.61 26.47 -25.79
N HIS A 101 16.84 26.44 -27.09
CA HIS A 101 16.12 25.78 -28.16
C HIS A 101 16.55 24.31 -28.34
N LEU A 102 15.69 23.55 -29.06
CA LEU A 102 15.92 22.26 -29.76
C LEU A 102 15.90 21.01 -28.84
N ASN A 103 15.26 19.88 -29.18
CA ASN A 103 14.86 19.32 -30.47
C ASN A 103 13.68 18.34 -30.27
N ALA A 104 12.73 18.35 -31.20
CA ALA A 104 11.66 17.37 -31.29
C ALA A 104 12.19 16.09 -31.97
N ARG A 105 12.14 14.95 -31.27
CA ARG A 105 12.18 13.61 -31.87
C ARG A 105 11.34 12.63 -31.05
N CYS A 106 10.68 11.73 -31.79
CA CYS A 106 10.04 10.48 -31.36
C CYS A 106 8.65 10.54 -30.69
N ALA A 107 7.63 10.64 -31.54
CA ALA A 107 6.26 10.19 -31.27
C ALA A 107 6.10 8.65 -31.41
N THR A 108 7.11 7.88 -31.00
CA THR A 108 7.12 6.40 -31.03
C THR A 108 7.55 5.77 -29.70
N MET A 109 7.69 6.56 -28.62
CA MET A 109 8.20 6.08 -27.32
C MET A 109 7.14 5.68 -26.29
N ALA A 110 5.87 5.98 -26.51
CA ALA A 110 4.81 5.74 -25.52
C ALA A 110 4.52 4.24 -25.27
N SER A 111 4.80 3.37 -26.26
CA SER A 111 4.72 1.91 -26.08
C SER A 111 5.96 1.31 -25.39
N VAL A 112 7.10 2.02 -25.42
CA VAL A 112 8.37 1.58 -24.84
C VAL A 112 8.45 1.93 -23.35
N GLU A 113 7.91 3.07 -22.92
CA GLU A 113 7.88 3.47 -21.49
C GLU A 113 7.01 2.54 -20.63
N LEU A 114 5.88 2.05 -21.15
CA LEU A 114 5.04 1.04 -20.49
C LEU A 114 5.76 -0.31 -20.33
N GLN A 115 6.65 -0.67 -21.26
CA GLN A 115 7.48 -1.88 -21.17
C GLN A 115 8.65 -1.70 -20.19
N GLN A 116 9.16 -0.47 -20.04
CA GLN A 116 10.31 -0.16 -19.18
C GLN A 116 9.96 -0.18 -17.69
N ILE A 117 8.73 0.20 -17.33
CA ILE A 117 8.18 0.08 -15.96
C ILE A 117 8.07 -1.40 -15.55
N ASN A 118 7.57 -2.27 -16.44
CA ASN A 118 7.48 -3.71 -16.18
C ASN A 118 8.86 -4.36 -15.99
N LYS A 119 9.87 -3.87 -16.72
CA LYS A 119 11.25 -4.37 -16.67
C LYS A 119 12.03 -3.86 -15.45
N GLN A 120 11.81 -2.63 -14.99
CA GLN A 120 12.41 -2.09 -13.76
C GLN A 120 11.86 -2.73 -12.48
N LEU A 121 10.67 -3.33 -12.54
CA LEU A 121 10.03 -4.04 -11.42
C LEU A 121 10.35 -5.54 -11.35
N GLY A 122 11.14 -6.09 -12.29
CA GLY A 122 11.62 -7.47 -12.23
C GLY A 122 10.54 -8.55 -12.38
N LEU A 123 9.49 -8.30 -13.18
CA LEU A 123 8.38 -9.24 -13.39
C LEU A 123 8.33 -9.71 -14.85
N MET A 124 8.75 -10.96 -15.05
CA MET A 124 8.56 -11.86 -16.20
C MET A 124 9.16 -11.46 -17.56
N ASP A 125 10.08 -12.30 -18.03
CA ASP A 125 10.48 -12.43 -19.43
C ASP A 125 9.27 -12.85 -20.28
N THR A 126 8.93 -12.07 -21.30
CA THR A 126 8.15 -12.60 -22.42
C THR A 126 8.60 -11.94 -23.71
N ILE A 127 9.35 -12.72 -24.48
CA ILE A 127 9.71 -12.49 -25.87
C ILE A 127 8.41 -12.58 -26.68
N TYR A 128 8.06 -11.53 -27.43
CA TYR A 128 7.21 -11.66 -28.61
C TYR A 128 7.70 -10.74 -29.73
N VAL A 129 7.60 -11.29 -30.93
CA VAL A 129 8.30 -10.96 -32.17
C VAL A 129 7.54 -9.87 -32.95
N ASP A 130 8.32 -9.07 -33.67
CA ASP A 130 7.96 -7.93 -34.51
C ASP A 130 7.09 -8.30 -35.73
N GLY A 131 6.26 -7.37 -36.20
CA GLY A 131 5.56 -7.51 -37.48
C GLY A 131 4.42 -6.51 -37.74
N GLY A 132 4.62 -5.59 -38.70
CA GLY A 132 3.54 -5.01 -39.51
C GLY A 132 3.44 -3.49 -39.56
N GLN A 133 4.03 -2.87 -40.59
CA GLN A 133 3.82 -1.47 -40.98
C GLN A 133 2.45 -1.26 -41.67
N SER A 134 1.83 -0.09 -41.46
CA SER A 134 1.31 0.75 -42.55
C SER A 134 0.95 2.16 -42.09
N GLN A 135 1.28 3.14 -42.94
CA GLN A 135 1.04 4.56 -42.75
C GLN A 135 -0.40 4.96 -43.12
N ASN A 136 -0.91 6.02 -42.48
CA ASN A 136 -1.53 7.14 -43.20
C ASN A 136 -1.74 8.36 -42.30
N SER A 137 -1.41 9.52 -42.86
CA SER A 137 -1.44 10.86 -42.28
C SER A 137 -2.79 11.54 -42.53
N SER A 138 -3.32 12.23 -41.52
CA SER A 138 -4.15 13.41 -41.75
C SER A 138 -4.12 14.34 -40.53
N SER A 139 -3.87 15.61 -40.81
CA SER A 139 -3.66 16.70 -39.87
C SER A 139 -4.99 17.27 -39.37
N SER A 140 -5.16 17.38 -38.05
CA SER A 140 -6.12 18.32 -37.48
C SER A 140 -5.59 18.97 -36.20
N THR A 141 -5.96 20.23 -36.08
CA THR A 141 -5.54 21.30 -35.17
C THR A 141 -5.50 20.94 -33.69
N LYS A 142 -4.35 21.18 -33.04
CA LYS A 142 -4.13 21.00 -31.60
C LYS A 142 -4.73 22.17 -30.82
N SER A 143 -5.85 21.94 -30.13
CA SER A 143 -6.20 22.70 -28.93
C SER A 143 -5.50 22.07 -27.73
N GLY A 144 -4.89 22.89 -26.87
CA GLY A 144 -4.14 22.44 -25.70
C GLY A 144 -5.04 21.75 -24.69
N LYS A 145 -5.04 20.41 -24.68
CA LYS A 145 -5.62 19.63 -23.59
C LYS A 145 -4.67 19.66 -22.39
N SER A 146 -5.21 19.95 -21.21
CA SER A 146 -4.54 19.80 -19.91
C SER A 146 -3.94 18.40 -19.78
N LYS A 147 -2.79 18.27 -19.08
CA LYS A 147 -2.05 17.00 -18.79
C LYS A 147 -2.82 15.92 -18.00
N LEU A 148 -4.16 15.95 -17.99
CA LEU A 148 -5.05 14.96 -17.36
C LEU A 148 -5.39 13.75 -18.25
N SER A 149 -4.62 13.49 -19.31
CA SER A 149 -4.76 12.29 -20.17
C SER A 149 -3.48 11.46 -20.06
N GLN A 150 -3.44 10.21 -19.59
CA GLN A 150 -4.41 9.12 -19.70
C GLN A 150 -4.36 8.24 -18.43
N GLN A 151 -5.29 8.39 -17.50
CA GLN A 151 -5.49 7.35 -16.48
C GLN A 151 -6.26 6.18 -17.11
N THR A 152 -5.83 4.94 -16.84
CA THR A 152 -6.50 3.73 -17.38
C THR A 152 -7.87 3.53 -16.73
N TYR A 153 -7.96 3.81 -15.43
CA TYR A 153 -9.15 3.56 -14.64
C TYR A 153 -9.92 4.85 -14.37
N ASP A 154 -11.22 4.82 -14.60
CA ASP A 154 -12.15 5.88 -14.20
C ASP A 154 -12.52 5.75 -12.71
N TYR A 155 -12.53 4.52 -12.20
CA TYR A 155 -12.91 4.17 -10.83
C TYR A 155 -11.92 3.19 -10.21
N VAL A 156 -11.87 3.17 -8.88
CA VAL A 156 -11.26 2.07 -8.13
C VAL A 156 -12.14 1.64 -6.98
N ILE A 157 -11.94 0.41 -6.53
CA ILE A 157 -12.58 -0.17 -5.36
C ILE A 157 -11.49 -0.43 -4.31
N ALA A 158 -11.41 0.41 -3.29
CA ALA A 158 -10.51 0.24 -2.17
C ALA A 158 -11.03 -0.83 -1.21
N VAL A 159 -10.17 -1.76 -0.81
CA VAL A 159 -10.47 -2.86 0.12
C VAL A 159 -9.39 -2.90 1.19
N ASP A 160 -9.80 -3.01 2.45
CA ASP A 160 -8.92 -3.15 3.61
C ASP A 160 -9.58 -4.07 4.65
N PHE A 161 -9.11 -5.30 4.80
CA PHE A 161 -9.73 -6.24 5.73
C PHE A 161 -9.18 -6.07 7.13
N GLU A 162 -10.06 -6.11 8.13
CA GLU A 162 -9.62 -6.44 9.47
C GLU A 162 -9.70 -7.95 9.69
N ALA A 163 -8.74 -8.49 10.44
CA ALA A 163 -8.68 -9.91 10.76
C ALA A 163 -8.33 -10.14 12.22
N THR A 164 -8.65 -11.35 12.71
CA THR A 164 -8.22 -11.78 14.04
C THR A 164 -6.70 -11.65 14.20
N CYS A 165 -6.28 -11.05 15.31
CA CYS A 165 -4.88 -10.80 15.63
C CYS A 165 -4.61 -10.96 17.14
N TRP A 166 -3.32 -11.06 17.52
CA TRP A 166 -2.89 -11.36 18.89
C TRP A 166 -1.62 -10.58 19.23
N GLU A 167 -1.47 -10.18 20.50
CA GLU A 167 -0.31 -9.46 21.00
C GLU A 167 0.92 -10.37 21.12
N ASN A 168 2.10 -9.87 20.71
CA ASN A 168 3.44 -10.37 21.03
C ASN A 168 3.71 -11.89 20.90
N GLN A 169 2.92 -12.61 20.12
CA GLN A 169 3.20 -13.99 19.73
C GLN A 169 3.03 -14.11 18.23
N ALA A 170 4.02 -14.67 17.54
CA ALA A 170 3.68 -15.37 16.31
C ALA A 170 2.61 -16.39 16.73
N PRO A 171 1.38 -16.29 16.22
CA PRO A 171 0.35 -17.23 16.63
C PRO A 171 0.90 -18.64 16.37
N PRO A 172 0.58 -19.62 17.23
CA PRO A 172 0.98 -21.00 16.98
C PRO A 172 0.72 -21.37 15.52
N LYS A 173 1.53 -22.23 14.89
CA LYS A 173 1.36 -22.54 13.44
C LYS A 173 -0.07 -22.91 13.03
N TRP A 174 -0.88 -23.41 13.96
CA TRP A 174 -2.29 -23.77 13.77
C TRP A 174 -3.29 -22.61 13.84
N ARG A 175 -2.86 -21.45 14.36
CA ARG A 175 -3.70 -20.28 14.58
C ARG A 175 -3.42 -19.27 13.48
N GLU A 176 -4.29 -19.22 12.50
CA GLU A 176 -4.24 -18.28 11.39
C GLU A 176 -5.32 -17.21 11.54
N SER A 177 -5.09 -16.04 10.94
CA SER A 177 -6.05 -14.96 10.93
C SER A 177 -7.30 -15.34 10.11
N GLU A 178 -8.45 -14.88 10.59
CA GLU A 178 -9.75 -14.92 9.91
C GLU A 178 -10.24 -13.49 9.75
N ILE A 179 -10.78 -13.15 8.57
CA ILE A 179 -11.40 -11.86 8.30
C ILE A 179 -12.56 -11.67 9.29
N ILE A 180 -12.61 -10.50 9.92
CA ILE A 180 -13.66 -10.06 10.86
C ILE A 180 -14.35 -8.78 10.40
N GLU A 181 -13.79 -8.06 9.42
CA GLU A 181 -14.41 -6.94 8.74
C GLU A 181 -14.12 -6.99 7.24
N PHE A 182 -15.15 -6.84 6.43
CA PHE A 182 -15.09 -6.81 4.97
C PHE A 182 -15.70 -5.51 4.45
N PRO A 183 -14.88 -4.46 4.28
CA PRO A 183 -15.27 -3.23 3.63
C PRO A 183 -14.85 -3.21 2.16
N ALA A 184 -15.54 -2.41 1.36
CA ALA A 184 -15.06 -1.93 0.09
C ALA A 184 -15.65 -0.56 -0.25
N VAL A 185 -14.83 0.32 -0.82
CA VAL A 185 -15.21 1.70 -1.13
C VAL A 185 -14.96 1.96 -2.61
N LEU A 186 -16.01 2.26 -3.37
CA LEU A 186 -15.94 2.63 -4.77
C LEU A 186 -15.77 4.16 -4.90
N VAL A 187 -14.66 4.59 -5.49
CA VAL A 187 -14.33 6.01 -5.67
C VAL A 187 -14.17 6.35 -7.15
N ASN A 188 -14.72 7.50 -7.54
CA ASN A 188 -14.59 8.10 -8.85
C ASN A 188 -13.28 8.89 -8.92
N LEU A 189 -12.35 8.48 -9.77
CA LEU A 189 -11.03 9.10 -9.85
C LEU A 189 -11.02 10.46 -10.56
N LYS A 190 -12.10 10.84 -11.25
CA LYS A 190 -12.23 12.17 -11.85
C LYS A 190 -12.66 13.21 -10.82
N THR A 191 -13.53 12.81 -9.88
CA THR A 191 -14.15 13.73 -8.92
C THR A 191 -13.61 13.59 -7.50
N GLY A 192 -12.93 12.49 -7.19
CA GLY A 192 -12.49 12.13 -5.84
C GLY A 192 -13.63 11.72 -4.91
N LYS A 193 -14.86 11.58 -5.42
CA LYS A 193 -16.03 11.25 -4.61
C LYS A 193 -16.15 9.75 -4.41
N ILE A 194 -16.40 9.37 -3.16
CA ILE A 194 -16.89 8.04 -2.81
C ILE A 194 -18.35 7.95 -3.26
N GLU A 195 -18.68 6.96 -4.09
CA GLU A 195 -20.01 6.83 -4.70
C GLU A 195 -20.76 5.58 -4.28
N ALA A 196 -20.09 4.60 -3.68
CA ALA A 196 -20.72 3.43 -3.09
C ALA A 196 -19.80 2.78 -2.06
N GLU A 197 -20.40 2.14 -1.06
CA GLU A 197 -19.69 1.37 -0.04
C GLU A 197 -20.37 0.02 0.16
N PHE A 198 -19.55 -0.99 0.44
CA PHE A 198 -19.97 -2.27 0.97
C PHE A 198 -19.30 -2.45 2.33
N HIS A 199 -20.04 -2.92 3.32
CA HIS A 199 -19.49 -3.15 4.65
C HIS A 199 -20.21 -4.28 5.37
N LYS A 200 -19.45 -5.27 5.84
CA LYS A 200 -19.94 -6.39 6.64
C LYS A 200 -18.93 -6.78 7.71
N TYR A 201 -19.42 -7.03 8.92
CA TYR A 201 -18.65 -7.77 9.92
C TYR A 201 -18.81 -9.27 9.69
N ILE A 202 -17.71 -9.99 9.87
CA ILE A 202 -17.59 -11.41 9.59
C ILE A 202 -17.46 -12.15 10.92
N MET A 203 -18.20 -13.25 11.05
CA MET A 203 -18.10 -14.15 12.21
C MET A 203 -16.93 -15.14 11.99
N PRO A 204 -15.85 -15.07 12.78
CA PRO A 204 -14.78 -16.06 12.73
C PRO A 204 -15.27 -17.41 13.30
N ILE A 205 -14.87 -18.52 12.68
CA ILE A 205 -15.35 -19.87 13.00
C ILE A 205 -14.24 -20.68 13.68
N GLU A 206 -12.99 -20.48 13.29
CA GLU A 206 -11.85 -21.27 13.78
C GLU A 206 -11.28 -20.69 15.08
N SER A 207 -11.30 -19.37 15.21
CA SER A 207 -10.95 -18.59 16.40
C SER A 207 -12.08 -17.60 16.73
N PRO A 208 -13.25 -18.10 17.19
CA PRO A 208 -14.46 -17.28 17.38
C PRO A 208 -14.32 -16.21 18.48
N LYS A 209 -13.35 -16.35 19.39
CA LYS A 209 -13.08 -15.38 20.46
C LYS A 209 -11.96 -14.44 20.07
N LEU A 210 -12.30 -13.15 19.96
CA LEU A 210 -11.33 -12.09 19.71
C LEU A 210 -10.41 -11.95 20.91
N SER A 211 -9.13 -11.67 20.64
CA SER A 211 -8.20 -11.28 21.69
C SER A 211 -8.48 -9.84 22.14
N ALA A 212 -8.09 -9.52 23.38
CA ALA A 212 -8.19 -8.14 23.88
C ALA A 212 -7.43 -7.15 22.96
N TYR A 213 -6.24 -7.55 22.50
CA TYR A 213 -5.45 -6.79 21.55
C TYR A 213 -6.17 -6.52 20.23
N CYS A 214 -6.83 -7.53 19.66
CA CYS A 214 -7.60 -7.38 18.43
C CYS A 214 -8.75 -6.39 18.59
N THR A 215 -9.50 -6.50 19.69
CA THR A 215 -10.59 -5.56 19.99
C THR A 215 -10.09 -4.14 20.26
N GLU A 216 -8.96 -3.98 20.96
CA GLU A 216 -8.37 -2.66 21.20
C GLU A 216 -7.91 -2.01 19.90
N LEU A 217 -7.13 -2.75 19.11
CA LEU A 217 -6.58 -2.32 17.83
C LEU A 217 -7.70 -1.92 16.87
N THR A 218 -8.59 -2.86 16.55
CA THR A 218 -9.61 -2.67 15.51
C THR A 218 -10.84 -1.89 16.00
N GLY A 219 -11.13 -1.92 17.30
CA GLY A 219 -12.41 -1.46 17.85
C GLY A 219 -13.57 -2.43 17.67
N ILE A 220 -13.35 -3.58 17.00
CA ILE A 220 -14.39 -4.57 16.78
C ILE A 220 -14.62 -5.35 18.07
N THR A 221 -15.85 -5.26 18.59
CA THR A 221 -16.23 -5.95 19.82
C THR A 221 -16.57 -7.42 19.54
N GLN A 222 -16.47 -8.26 20.57
CA GLN A 222 -16.93 -9.65 20.47
C GLN A 222 -18.40 -9.74 20.05
N LYS A 223 -19.25 -8.86 20.59
CA LYS A 223 -20.67 -8.79 20.23
C LYS A 223 -20.86 -8.51 18.74
N THR A 224 -20.02 -7.66 18.15
CA THR A 224 -20.06 -7.32 16.73
C THR A 224 -19.82 -8.56 15.86
N VAL A 225 -18.76 -9.32 16.13
CA VAL A 225 -18.45 -10.54 15.35
C VAL A 225 -19.39 -11.70 15.64
N ASP A 226 -19.91 -11.81 16.87
CA ASP A 226 -20.94 -12.80 17.23
C ASP A 226 -22.22 -12.60 16.41
N THR A 227 -22.54 -11.35 16.05
CA THR A 227 -23.66 -11.00 15.15
C THR A 227 -23.27 -10.87 13.68
N GLY A 228 -21.99 -11.12 13.37
CA GLY A 228 -21.45 -11.07 12.01
C GLY A 228 -22.00 -12.20 11.14
N ILE A 229 -21.75 -12.10 9.83
CA ILE A 229 -22.15 -13.14 8.87
C ILE A 229 -20.97 -14.06 8.54
N PRO A 230 -21.19 -15.31 8.10
CA PRO A 230 -20.12 -16.16 7.60
C PRO A 230 -19.42 -15.53 6.37
N LEU A 231 -18.11 -15.74 6.24
CA LEU A 231 -17.33 -15.20 5.11
C LEU A 231 -17.91 -15.57 3.75
N GLN A 232 -18.40 -16.81 3.58
CA GLN A 232 -19.02 -17.24 2.33
C GLN A 232 -20.25 -16.39 1.97
N THR A 233 -21.09 -16.08 2.95
CA THR A 233 -22.27 -15.21 2.77
C THR A 233 -21.83 -13.80 2.41
N ALA A 234 -20.81 -13.26 3.07
CA ALA A 234 -20.28 -11.94 2.74
C ALA A 234 -19.73 -11.87 1.31
N LEU A 235 -19.01 -12.89 0.85
CA LEU A 235 -18.51 -12.98 -0.53
C LEU A 235 -19.67 -12.99 -1.54
N MET A 236 -20.77 -13.69 -1.26
CA MET A 236 -21.96 -13.69 -2.12
C MET A 236 -22.64 -12.31 -2.15
N MET A 237 -22.80 -11.67 -0.99
CA MET A 237 -23.38 -10.33 -0.89
C MET A 237 -22.50 -9.29 -1.59
N PHE A 238 -21.18 -9.42 -1.46
CA PHE A 238 -20.21 -8.58 -2.14
C PHE A 238 -20.32 -8.74 -3.65
N GLN A 239 -20.43 -9.97 -4.15
CA GLN A 239 -20.58 -10.22 -5.58
C GLN A 239 -21.83 -9.53 -6.15
N GLU A 240 -22.95 -9.59 -5.44
CA GLU A 240 -24.18 -8.92 -5.88
C GLU A 240 -24.07 -7.39 -5.83
N TRP A 241 -23.47 -6.85 -4.78
CA TRP A 241 -23.15 -5.42 -4.70
C TRP A 241 -22.25 -4.98 -5.85
N LEU A 242 -21.14 -5.69 -6.08
CA LEU A 242 -20.19 -5.40 -7.16
C LEU A 242 -20.88 -5.42 -8.52
N ARG A 243 -21.66 -6.47 -8.82
CA ARG A 243 -22.40 -6.59 -10.09
C ARG A 243 -23.35 -5.42 -10.30
N LYS A 244 -24.08 -5.01 -9.26
CA LYS A 244 -24.97 -3.85 -9.31
C LYS A 244 -24.19 -2.56 -9.61
N GLU A 245 -23.14 -2.27 -8.84
CA GLU A 245 -22.41 -1.01 -8.98
C GLU A 245 -21.65 -0.92 -10.31
N LEU A 246 -21.08 -2.04 -10.79
CA LEU A 246 -20.45 -2.11 -12.11
C LEU A 246 -21.47 -1.86 -13.24
N ARG A 247 -22.66 -2.48 -13.16
CA ARG A 247 -23.70 -2.32 -14.18
C ARG A 247 -24.24 -0.89 -14.24
N VAL A 248 -24.55 -0.28 -13.10
CA VAL A 248 -25.13 1.07 -13.04
C VAL A 248 -24.17 2.14 -13.56
N ARG A 249 -22.86 1.92 -13.48
CA ARG A 249 -21.82 2.89 -13.91
C ARG A 249 -21.09 2.48 -15.19
N HIS A 250 -21.53 1.42 -15.86
CA HIS A 250 -20.86 0.87 -17.05
C HIS A 250 -19.37 0.59 -16.83
N LEU A 251 -19.05 -0.01 -15.68
CA LEU A 251 -17.69 -0.34 -15.30
C LEU A 251 -17.35 -1.79 -15.65
N THR A 252 -16.09 -1.99 -15.98
CA THR A 252 -15.50 -3.28 -16.32
C THR A 252 -14.22 -3.44 -15.51
N LEU A 253 -14.11 -4.57 -14.79
CA LEU A 253 -12.88 -4.97 -14.14
C LEU A 253 -11.90 -5.56 -15.16
N PRO A 254 -10.60 -5.65 -14.82
CA PRO A 254 -9.62 -6.24 -15.71
C PRO A 254 -10.00 -7.69 -16.05
N LYS A 255 -9.72 -8.07 -17.29
CA LYS A 255 -9.97 -9.40 -17.87
C LYS A 255 -11.43 -9.88 -17.84
N MET A 256 -12.40 -8.98 -17.72
CA MET A 256 -13.82 -9.34 -17.92
C MET A 256 -14.16 -9.57 -19.41
N SER A 257 -13.41 -8.96 -20.33
CA SER A 257 -13.56 -9.15 -21.78
C SER A 257 -12.21 -9.41 -22.45
N LYS A 258 -12.24 -10.15 -23.58
CA LYS A 258 -11.06 -10.35 -24.43
C LYS A 258 -10.62 -9.06 -25.13
N ASP A 259 -11.59 -8.21 -25.46
CA ASP A 259 -11.38 -6.98 -26.25
C ASP A 259 -10.91 -5.81 -25.38
N ASN A 260 -11.27 -5.83 -24.09
CA ASN A 260 -10.80 -4.87 -23.09
C ASN A 260 -10.23 -5.61 -21.87
N LYS A 261 -8.95 -5.97 -21.95
CA LYS A 261 -8.25 -6.69 -20.87
C LYS A 261 -7.95 -5.82 -19.65
N SER A 262 -7.83 -4.51 -19.81
CA SER A 262 -7.51 -3.60 -18.71
C SER A 262 -8.75 -3.20 -17.90
N GLY A 263 -9.91 -3.08 -18.55
CA GLY A 263 -11.11 -2.52 -17.92
C GLY A 263 -10.96 -1.02 -17.65
N ASN A 264 -11.92 -0.45 -16.92
CA ASN A 264 -11.92 0.95 -16.47
C ASN A 264 -12.18 1.09 -14.96
N CYS A 265 -12.24 -0.03 -14.24
CA CYS A 265 -12.29 -0.09 -12.78
C CYS A 265 -11.32 -1.15 -12.28
N ALA A 266 -10.67 -0.95 -11.12
CA ALA A 266 -9.78 -1.94 -10.53
C ALA A 266 -9.88 -1.97 -9.01
N PHE A 267 -9.54 -3.12 -8.40
CA PHE A 267 -9.35 -3.21 -6.95
C PHE A 267 -8.03 -2.58 -6.55
N VAL A 268 -8.05 -1.85 -5.43
CA VAL A 268 -6.85 -1.30 -4.79
C VAL A 268 -6.80 -1.74 -3.33
N THR A 269 -5.61 -2.08 -2.86
CA THR A 269 -5.32 -2.39 -1.46
C THR A 269 -4.06 -1.64 -1.05
N TRP A 270 -3.85 -1.41 0.24
CA TRP A 270 -2.60 -0.78 0.68
C TRP A 270 -1.40 -1.70 0.43
N THR A 271 -1.56 -3.02 0.60
CA THR A 271 -0.52 -4.02 0.32
C THR A 271 -1.11 -5.31 -0.24
N ASP A 272 -0.26 -6.27 -0.61
CA ASP A 272 -0.67 -7.62 -1.03
C ASP A 272 -1.39 -8.44 0.07
N TRP A 273 -1.45 -7.96 1.31
CA TRP A 273 -1.92 -8.75 2.44
C TRP A 273 -3.39 -9.15 2.32
N ASP A 274 -4.30 -8.23 1.98
CA ASP A 274 -5.74 -8.48 1.97
C ASP A 274 -6.16 -9.59 1.00
N LEU A 275 -5.90 -9.37 -0.30
CA LEU A 275 -6.36 -10.26 -1.36
C LEU A 275 -5.36 -11.41 -1.64
N GLY A 276 -4.07 -11.15 -1.48
CA GLY A 276 -3.00 -12.10 -1.78
C GLY A 276 -2.68 -13.05 -0.64
N ILE A 277 -2.91 -12.66 0.62
CA ILE A 277 -2.56 -13.46 1.80
C ILE A 277 -3.82 -13.82 2.60
N CYS A 278 -4.52 -12.85 3.16
CA CYS A 278 -5.60 -13.04 4.12
C CYS A 278 -6.77 -13.82 3.49
N LEU A 279 -7.44 -13.23 2.50
CA LEU A 279 -8.56 -13.87 1.81
C LEU A 279 -8.17 -15.18 1.12
N ASN A 280 -6.98 -15.23 0.50
CA ASN A 280 -6.52 -16.42 -0.20
C ASN A 280 -6.31 -17.61 0.74
N LYS A 281 -5.63 -17.39 1.87
CA LYS A 281 -5.40 -18.43 2.87
C LYS A 281 -6.69 -18.89 3.52
N GLU A 282 -7.52 -17.94 3.96
CA GLU A 282 -8.78 -18.29 4.63
C GLU A 282 -9.72 -19.07 3.69
N CYS A 283 -9.88 -18.63 2.44
CA CYS A 283 -10.66 -19.39 1.46
C CYS A 283 -10.12 -20.81 1.25
N THR A 284 -8.79 -20.95 1.13
CA THR A 284 -8.14 -22.26 0.95
C THR A 284 -8.42 -23.19 2.14
N ARG A 285 -8.23 -22.71 3.37
CA ARG A 285 -8.40 -23.51 4.59
C ARG A 285 -9.86 -23.88 4.83
N LYS A 286 -10.78 -22.95 4.60
CA LYS A 286 -12.24 -23.15 4.73
C LYS A 286 -12.88 -23.83 3.52
N ARG A 287 -12.09 -24.22 2.50
CA ARG A 287 -12.56 -24.82 1.23
C ARG A 287 -13.63 -23.95 0.53
N LEU A 288 -13.49 -22.63 0.64
CA LEU A 288 -14.32 -21.66 -0.05
C LEU A 288 -13.71 -21.35 -1.42
N LYS A 289 -14.56 -21.18 -2.44
CA LYS A 289 -14.12 -20.72 -3.75
C LYS A 289 -13.84 -19.21 -3.67
N LYS A 290 -12.55 -18.83 -3.70
CA LYS A 290 -12.17 -17.42 -3.84
C LYS A 290 -12.70 -16.87 -5.17
N PRO A 291 -13.45 -15.75 -5.17
CA PRO A 291 -13.92 -15.14 -6.41
C PRO A 291 -12.75 -14.70 -7.31
N PRO A 292 -12.74 -15.06 -8.61
CA PRO A 292 -11.60 -14.78 -9.50
C PRO A 292 -11.25 -13.31 -9.67
N TYR A 293 -12.23 -12.41 -9.55
CA TYR A 293 -11.99 -10.96 -9.65
C TYR A 293 -11.08 -10.41 -8.52
N PHE A 294 -10.90 -11.14 -7.42
CA PHE A 294 -9.92 -10.83 -6.38
C PHE A 294 -8.51 -11.38 -6.65
N ASN A 295 -8.26 -11.91 -7.84
CA ASN A 295 -6.92 -12.36 -8.24
C ASN A 295 -6.11 -11.27 -8.94
N GLN A 296 -6.69 -10.08 -9.14
CA GLN A 296 -6.01 -8.93 -9.70
C GLN A 296 -6.31 -7.67 -8.88
N TRP A 297 -5.26 -6.94 -8.52
CA TRP A 297 -5.38 -5.68 -7.78
C TRP A 297 -4.14 -4.80 -7.98
N ILE A 298 -4.24 -3.59 -7.46
CA ILE A 298 -3.17 -2.60 -7.39
C ILE A 298 -2.73 -2.49 -5.92
N ASP A 299 -1.47 -2.83 -5.67
CA ASP A 299 -0.76 -2.51 -4.42
C ASP A 299 -0.43 -1.02 -4.43
N MET A 300 -1.23 -0.23 -3.70
CA MET A 300 -1.08 1.21 -3.66
C MET A 300 0.20 1.66 -3.00
N ARG A 301 0.75 0.89 -2.05
CA ARG A 301 2.06 1.21 -1.48
C ARG A 301 3.17 1.04 -2.51
N ALA A 302 3.08 0.08 -3.42
CA ALA A 302 4.04 -0.06 -4.51
C ALA A 302 4.02 1.16 -5.45
N ILE A 303 2.83 1.57 -5.90
CA ILE A 303 2.66 2.77 -6.74
C ILE A 303 3.12 4.03 -6.00
N TYR A 304 2.70 4.20 -4.75
CA TYR A 304 3.08 5.31 -3.89
C TYR A 304 4.60 5.45 -3.79
N ARG A 305 5.30 4.35 -3.49
CA ARG A 305 6.76 4.34 -3.33
C ARG A 305 7.48 4.67 -4.63
N GLU A 306 6.95 4.18 -5.74
CA GLU A 306 7.53 4.44 -7.05
C GLU A 306 7.31 5.90 -7.48
N TRP A 307 6.12 6.46 -7.23
CA TRP A 307 5.78 7.83 -7.61
C TRP A 307 6.48 8.88 -6.75
N TYR A 308 6.29 8.83 -5.43
CA TYR A 308 6.85 9.84 -4.53
C TYR A 308 8.32 9.60 -4.16
N LYS A 309 8.90 8.47 -4.57
CA LYS A 309 10.24 8.03 -4.14
C LYS A 309 10.41 8.01 -2.61
N TYR A 310 9.31 7.86 -1.89
CA TYR A 310 9.24 7.83 -0.42
C TYR A 310 8.88 6.42 0.07
N LYS A 311 9.50 5.97 1.16
CA LYS A 311 9.22 4.66 1.77
C LYS A 311 8.48 4.85 3.09
N PRO A 312 7.14 4.82 3.09
CA PRO A 312 6.38 5.08 4.30
C PRO A 312 6.56 3.95 5.31
N ILE A 313 6.59 4.34 6.59
CA ILE A 313 6.71 3.42 7.74
C ILE A 313 5.44 2.60 7.89
N ASN A 314 4.28 3.26 7.78
CA ASN A 314 2.94 2.69 7.84
C ASN A 314 1.99 3.50 6.94
N PHE A 315 0.70 3.16 6.94
CA PHE A 315 -0.28 3.85 6.09
C PHE A 315 -0.49 5.31 6.52
N LEU A 316 -0.57 5.58 7.82
CA LEU A 316 -0.70 6.94 8.36
C LEU A 316 0.45 7.88 7.94
N ASP A 317 1.68 7.37 7.96
CA ASP A 317 2.88 8.10 7.51
C ASP A 317 2.78 8.46 6.01
N ALA A 318 2.23 7.56 5.20
CA ALA A 318 1.99 7.84 3.77
C ALA A 318 0.97 8.97 3.56
N LEU A 319 -0.13 8.99 4.34
CA LEU A 319 -1.13 10.06 4.30
C LEU A 319 -0.53 11.40 4.72
N THR A 320 0.16 11.40 5.86
CA THR A 320 0.77 12.61 6.44
C THR A 320 1.80 13.22 5.49
N HIS A 321 2.63 12.38 4.85
CA HIS A 321 3.64 12.82 3.90
C HIS A 321 3.05 13.59 2.69
N VAL A 322 1.84 13.25 2.25
CA VAL A 322 1.16 13.93 1.13
C VAL A 322 0.18 15.02 1.58
N GLY A 323 0.18 15.35 2.88
CA GLY A 323 -0.67 16.38 3.46
C GLY A 323 -2.14 15.97 3.65
N LEU A 324 -2.42 14.66 3.74
CA LEU A 324 -3.73 14.14 4.10
C LEU A 324 -3.76 13.82 5.60
N GLU A 325 -4.88 14.16 6.24
CA GLU A 325 -5.19 13.73 7.60
C GLU A 325 -5.99 12.44 7.58
N PHE A 326 -5.81 11.59 8.60
CA PHE A 326 -6.59 10.36 8.71
C PHE A 326 -8.00 10.68 9.21
N GLU A 327 -9.03 10.28 8.46
CA GLU A 327 -10.43 10.44 8.85
C GLU A 327 -10.97 9.15 9.48
N GLY A 328 -11.63 9.24 10.64
CA GLY A 328 -12.20 8.09 11.33
C GLY A 328 -11.24 7.39 12.28
N LYS A 329 -11.41 6.08 12.49
CA LYS A 329 -10.58 5.27 13.39
C LYS A 329 -9.56 4.44 12.61
N GLN A 330 -8.27 4.54 12.96
CA GLN A 330 -7.27 3.61 12.43
C GLN A 330 -7.58 2.17 12.84
N HIS A 331 -7.39 1.23 11.91
CA HIS A 331 -7.74 -0.19 12.06
C HIS A 331 -9.27 -0.44 12.12
N SER A 332 -10.07 0.53 11.71
CA SER A 332 -11.46 0.31 11.28
C SER A 332 -11.40 0.13 9.77
N GLY A 333 -11.64 -1.08 9.28
CA GLY A 333 -11.38 -1.40 7.88
C GLY A 333 -12.14 -0.49 6.91
N ILE A 334 -13.38 -0.09 7.25
CA ILE A 334 -14.14 0.86 6.43
C ILE A 334 -13.50 2.25 6.39
N ASP A 335 -12.95 2.74 7.50
CA ASP A 335 -12.29 4.05 7.54
C ASP A 335 -10.94 3.98 6.82
N ASP A 336 -10.18 2.89 6.99
CA ASP A 336 -8.94 2.66 6.26
C ASP A 336 -9.19 2.61 4.73
N ALA A 337 -10.26 1.93 4.28
CA ALA A 337 -10.64 1.90 2.86
C ALA A 337 -11.06 3.28 2.31
N ARG A 338 -11.71 4.14 3.11
CA ARG A 338 -12.02 5.54 2.74
C ARG A 338 -10.74 6.36 2.58
N ASN A 339 -9.85 6.29 3.57
CA ASN A 339 -8.56 6.99 3.51
C ASN A 339 -7.70 6.49 2.34
N LEU A 340 -7.74 5.19 2.02
CA LEU A 340 -7.05 4.63 0.87
C LEU A 340 -7.63 5.17 -0.45
N SER A 341 -8.94 5.38 -0.51
CA SER A 341 -9.61 6.04 -1.63
C SER A 341 -9.13 7.49 -1.81
N HIS A 342 -9.03 8.25 -0.72
CA HIS A 342 -8.50 9.62 -0.75
C HIS A 342 -7.04 9.68 -1.18
N LEU A 343 -6.20 8.79 -0.66
CA LEU A 343 -4.79 8.69 -1.08
C LEU A 343 -4.68 8.31 -2.57
N THR A 344 -5.51 7.39 -3.04
CA THR A 344 -5.49 6.97 -4.45
C THR A 344 -5.88 8.13 -5.36
N TYR A 345 -6.92 8.88 -5.01
CA TYR A 345 -7.30 10.09 -5.75
C TYR A 345 -6.19 11.14 -5.74
N LYS A 346 -5.55 11.38 -4.58
CA LYS A 346 -4.41 12.29 -4.44
C LYS A 346 -3.23 11.90 -5.34
N LEU A 347 -2.86 10.62 -5.36
CA LEU A 347 -1.82 10.08 -6.24
C LEU A 347 -2.11 10.34 -7.72
N VAL A 348 -3.36 10.06 -8.15
CA VAL A 348 -3.78 10.28 -9.53
C VAL A 348 -3.75 11.77 -9.89
N ASN A 349 -4.23 12.65 -9.00
CA ASN A 349 -4.17 14.09 -9.19
C ASN A 349 -2.74 14.64 -9.24
N ASP A 350 -1.83 14.03 -8.49
CA ASP A 350 -0.41 14.40 -8.53
C ASP A 350 0.28 13.91 -9.81
N GLY A 351 -0.35 13.02 -10.57
CA GLY A 351 0.10 12.57 -11.89
C GLY A 351 0.47 11.09 -11.98
N ALA A 352 0.28 10.31 -10.91
CA ALA A 352 0.59 8.89 -10.92
C ALA A 352 -0.36 8.10 -11.83
N THR A 353 0.21 7.26 -12.70
CA THR A 353 -0.57 6.30 -13.50
C THR A 353 -0.79 5.02 -12.70
N LEU A 354 -2.02 4.55 -12.63
CA LEU A 354 -2.35 3.30 -11.95
C LEU A 354 -2.20 2.12 -12.92
N ALA A 355 -1.65 1.02 -12.42
CA ALA A 355 -1.49 -0.23 -13.17
C ALA A 355 -1.68 -1.42 -12.23
N ILE A 356 -2.15 -2.56 -12.76
CA ILE A 356 -2.22 -3.82 -11.99
C ILE A 356 -0.81 -4.21 -11.58
N THR A 357 -0.58 -4.32 -10.27
CA THR A 357 0.73 -4.73 -9.73
C THR A 357 0.77 -6.21 -9.36
N LYS A 358 -0.42 -6.85 -9.24
CA LYS A 358 -0.55 -8.27 -8.89
C LYS A 358 -1.63 -8.94 -9.71
N ASP A 359 -1.28 -10.12 -10.19
CA ASP A 359 -2.14 -10.98 -10.98
C ASP A 359 -1.82 -12.44 -10.70
N LEU A 360 -2.69 -13.11 -9.94
CA LEU A 360 -2.48 -14.51 -9.57
C LEU A 360 -2.86 -15.48 -10.69
N THR A 361 -3.57 -15.01 -11.72
CA THR A 361 -4.08 -15.84 -12.82
C THR A 361 -3.88 -15.13 -14.17
N PRO A 362 -2.63 -14.89 -14.61
CA PRO A 362 -2.30 -14.06 -15.78
C PRO A 362 -2.99 -14.52 -17.08
N PHE A 363 -3.19 -15.83 -17.24
CA PHE A 363 -3.72 -16.42 -18.46
C PHE A 363 -5.23 -16.74 -18.42
N GLN A 364 -5.92 -16.41 -17.33
CA GLN A 364 -7.35 -16.71 -17.16
C GLN A 364 -8.20 -15.44 -17.25
N LEU A 365 -9.32 -15.53 -17.97
CA LEU A 365 -10.34 -14.47 -18.00
C LEU A 365 -11.25 -14.55 -16.77
N ASN A 366 -11.70 -13.40 -16.29
CA ASN A 366 -12.64 -13.27 -15.17
C ASN A 366 -14.09 -13.39 -15.66
N LEU A 367 -14.41 -14.53 -16.28
CA LEU A 367 -15.73 -14.78 -16.89
C LEU A 367 -16.89 -14.84 -15.87
N ASN A 368 -16.60 -15.05 -14.59
CA ASN A 368 -17.63 -15.10 -13.54
C ASN A 368 -18.04 -13.71 -13.02
N CYS A 369 -17.44 -12.64 -13.53
CA CYS A 369 -17.97 -11.27 -13.41
C CYS A 369 -18.78 -10.85 -14.65
N VAL A 370 -18.97 -11.73 -15.63
CA VAL A 370 -19.76 -11.40 -16.83
C VAL A 370 -21.20 -11.13 -16.40
N LEU A 371 -21.68 -9.97 -16.82
CA LEU A 371 -22.96 -9.34 -16.50
C LEU A 371 -24.18 -10.25 -16.70
#